data_AF-A0A453R471-F1
#
_entry.id   AF-A0A453R471-F1
#
_cell.length_a   1.000
_cell.length_b   1.000
_cell.length_c   1.000
_cell.angle_alpha   90.00
_cell.angle_beta   90.00
_cell.angle_gamma   90.00
#
_symmetry.space_group_name_H-M   'P 1'
#
loop_
_entity.id
_entity.type
_entity.pdbx_description
1 polymer ?
#
loop_
_entity_poly.entity_id
_entity_poly.type
_entity_poly.pdbx_seq_one_letter_code
_entity_poly.pdbx_strand_id
1 'polypeptide(L)' 'WESVSVETVATTLGYAEMHSCPELKKRCLDFFMADKNFKKVVVTDGYFWLIGRFPSIIYDIRARVDET' A
#
# COMPACT_ATOMS: atom_id res chain seq x y z
N TRP A 1 -9.14 -7.42 -8.90
CA TRP A 1 -7.69 -7.11 -8.88
C TRP A 1 -7.19 -6.56 -10.22
N GLU A 2 -7.96 -6.67 -11.29
CA GLU A 2 -7.55 -6.29 -12.66
C GLU A 2 -7.30 -4.79 -12.87
N SER A 3 -7.82 -3.93 -11.98
CA SER A 3 -7.65 -2.46 -12.02
C SER A 3 -6.58 -1.92 -11.07
N VAL A 4 -5.93 -2.78 -10.27
CA VAL A 4 -4.88 -2.36 -9.33
C VAL A 4 -3.55 -2.30 -10.07
N SER A 5 -2.94 -1.11 -10.10
CA SER A 5 -1.65 -0.84 -10.71
C SER A 5 -0.70 -0.17 -9.71
N VAL A 6 0.52 0.13 -10.14
CA VAL A 6 1.49 0.91 -9.33
C VAL A 6 0.90 2.26 -8.92
N GLU A 7 0.14 2.89 -9.81
CA GLU A 7 -0.44 4.21 -9.63
C GLU A 7 -1.64 4.19 -8.66
N THR A 8 -2.37 3.07 -8.57
CA THR A 8 -3.64 2.99 -7.82
C THR A 8 -3.56 2.16 -6.54
N VAL A 9 -2.52 1.35 -6.35
CA VAL A 9 -2.42 0.42 -5.21
C VAL A 9 -2.37 1.16 -3.87
N ALA A 10 -1.68 2.29 -3.79
CA ALA A 10 -1.57 3.07 -2.55
C ALA A 10 -2.92 3.69 -2.13
N THR A 11 -3.67 4.23 -3.09
CA THR A 11 -5.02 4.76 -2.82
C THR A 11 -5.98 3.62 -2.44
N THR A 12 -5.88 2.48 -3.11
CA THR A 12 -6.68 1.28 -2.80
C THR A 12 -6.38 0.75 -1.40
N LEU A 13 -5.10 0.75 -0.98
CA LEU A 13 -4.67 0.41 0.37
C LEU A 13 -5.29 1.34 1.41
N GLY A 14 -5.33 2.65 1.13
CA GLY A 14 -5.98 3.63 2.01
C GLY A 14 -7.49 3.40 2.13
N TYR A 15 -8.17 3.00 1.05
CA TYR A 15 -9.58 2.59 1.14
C TYR A 15 -9.77 1.29 1.92
N ALA A 16 -8.86 0.33 1.78
CA ALA A 16 -8.89 -0.91 2.54
C ALA A 16 -8.75 -0.66 4.05
N GLU A 17 -7.87 0.27 4.43
CA GLU A 17 -7.72 0.75 5.81
C GLU A 17 -8.99 1.44 6.29
N MET A 18 -9.51 2.42 5.52
CA MET A 18 -10.70 3.19 5.88
C MET A 18 -11.93 2.31 6.13
N HIS A 19 -12.09 1.25 5.34
CA HIS A 19 -13.25 0.36 5.39
C HIS A 19 -12.99 -0.93 6.18
N SER A 20 -11.86 -1.03 6.90
CA SER A 20 -11.51 -2.21 7.70
C SER A 20 -11.61 -3.52 6.91
N CYS A 21 -11.07 -3.54 5.69
CA CYS A 21 -11.06 -4.71 4.81
C CYS A 21 -9.68 -5.41 4.87
N PRO A 22 -9.44 -6.32 5.82
CA PRO A 22 -8.11 -6.86 6.09
C PRO A 22 -7.53 -7.68 4.93
N GLU A 23 -8.38 -8.40 4.21
CA GLU A 23 -7.93 -9.21 3.06
C GLU A 23 -7.45 -8.32 1.90
N LEU A 24 -8.20 -7.26 1.59
CA LEU A 24 -7.80 -6.27 0.58
C LEU A 24 -6.53 -5.55 1.00
N LYS A 25 -6.44 -5.12 2.27
CA LYS A 25 -5.26 -4.48 2.85
C LYS A 25 -4.02 -5.36 2.67
N LYS A 26 -4.11 -6.65 3.03
CA LYS A 26 -3.02 -7.61 2.87
C LYS A 26 -2.59 -7.71 1.41
N ARG A 27 -3.51 -7.96 0.49
CA ARG A 27 -3.20 -8.10 -0.94
C ARG A 27 -2.57 -6.84 -1.54
N CYS A 28 -3.04 -5.65 -1.13
CA CYS A 28 -2.45 -4.37 -1.56
C CYS A 28 -1.01 -4.23 -1.06
N LEU A 29 -0.75 -4.59 0.20
CA LEU A 29 0.59 -4.53 0.77
C LEU A 29 1.52 -5.56 0.12
N ASP A 30 1.04 -6.77 -0.19
CA ASP A 30 1.83 -7.78 -0.90
C ASP A 30 2.22 -7.31 -2.31
N PHE A 31 1.30 -6.67 -3.04
CA PHE A 31 1.60 -6.05 -4.34
C PHE A 31 2.57 -4.88 -4.20
N PHE A 32 2.37 -4.04 -3.19
CA PHE A 32 3.19 -2.86 -2.89
C PHE A 32 4.64 -3.26 -2.56
N MET A 33 4.82 -4.31 -1.77
CA MET A 33 6.13 -4.80 -1.30
C MET A 33 6.89 -5.64 -2.32
N ALA A 34 6.26 -6.07 -3.41
CA ALA A 34 7.00 -6.74 -4.49
C ALA A 34 8.12 -5.82 -5.00
N ASP A 35 9.37 -6.32 -5.05
CA ASP A 35 10.59 -5.51 -5.28
C ASP A 35 10.48 -4.47 -6.40
N LYS A 36 9.93 -4.88 -7.55
CA LYS A 36 9.78 -4.01 -8.74
C LYS A 36 8.73 -2.91 -8.58
N ASN A 37 7.83 -3.06 -7.61
CA ASN A 37 6.71 -2.17 -7.36
C ASN A 37 7.03 -1.16 -6.25
N PHE A 38 7.68 -1.58 -5.15
CA PHE A 38 7.92 -0.70 -4.00
C PHE A 38 8.51 0.66 -4.41
N LYS A 39 9.65 0.63 -5.11
CA LYS A 39 10.33 1.85 -5.58
C LYS A 39 9.48 2.71 -6.52
N LYS A 40 8.55 2.11 -7.25
CA LYS A 40 7.66 2.81 -8.16
C LYS A 40 6.46 3.39 -7.43
N VAL A 41 5.90 2.69 -6.44
CA VAL A 41 4.73 3.18 -5.71
C VAL A 41 5.11 4.33 -4.78
N VAL A 42 6.26 4.29 -4.10
CA VAL A 42 6.66 5.33 -3.13
C VAL A 42 6.90 6.71 -3.74
N VAL A 43 6.96 6.82 -5.08
CA VAL A 43 7.07 8.11 -5.79
C VAL A 43 5.74 8.57 -6.40
N THR A 44 4.64 7.86 -6.15
CA THR A 44 3.31 8.23 -6.67
C THR A 44 2.57 9.19 -5.74
N ASP A 45 1.71 10.04 -6.31
CA ASP A 45 0.80 10.89 -5.54
C ASP A 45 -0.12 10.08 -4.61
N GLY A 46 -0.54 8.88 -5.06
CA GLY A 46 -1.33 7.96 -4.25
C GLY A 46 -0.62 7.54 -2.96
N TYR A 47 0.71 7.36 -3.00
CA TYR A 47 1.49 7.05 -1.80
C TYR A 47 1.62 8.24 -0.85
N PHE A 48 1.90 9.44 -1.36
CA PHE A 48 1.94 10.65 -0.52
C PHE A 48 0.59 10.92 0.14
N TRP A 49 -0.52 10.72 -0.58
CA TRP A 49 -1.86 10.79 -0.02
C TRP A 49 -2.09 9.75 1.08
N LEU A 50 -1.68 8.49 0.83
CA LEU A 50 -1.82 7.38 1.78
C LEU A 50 -1.12 7.68 3.12
N ILE A 51 0.15 8.06 3.09
CA ILE A 51 0.92 8.32 4.33
C ILE A 51 0.44 9.58 5.06
N GLY A 52 -0.09 10.57 4.33
CA GLY A 52 -0.64 11.79 4.92
C GLY A 52 -1.97 11.54 5.63
N ARG A 53 -2.82 10.66 5.10
CA ARG A 53 -4.15 10.37 5.66
C ARG A 53 -4.16 9.20 6.64
N PHE A 54 -3.28 8.23 6.44
CA PHE A 54 -3.18 7.01 7.25
C PHE A 54 -1.72 6.74 7.67
N PRO A 55 -1.17 7.52 8.61
CA PRO A 55 0.21 7.33 9.08
C PRO A 55 0.47 5.94 9.67
N SER A 56 -0.58 5.26 10.19
CA SER A 56 -0.51 3.89 10.72
C SER A 56 0.03 2.88 9.71
N ILE A 57 -0.25 3.08 8.42
CA ILE A 57 0.18 2.18 7.34
C ILE A 57 1.72 2.11 7.23
N ILE A 58 2.45 3.12 7.69
CA ILE A 58 3.92 3.09 7.71
C ILE A 58 4.43 1.94 8.58
N TYR A 59 3.75 1.61 9.68
CA TYR A 59 4.12 0.48 10.53
C TYR A 59 3.88 -0.86 9.82
N ASP A 60 2.78 -0.99 9.07
CA ASP A 60 2.48 -2.19 8.29
C ASP A 60 3.47 -2.41 7.14
N ILE A 61 3.97 -1.32 6.55
CA ILE A 61 5.02 -1.37 5.52
C ILE A 61 6.34 -1.80 6.15
N ARG A 62 6.74 -1.20 7.28
CA ARG A 62 7.99 -1.56 7.98
C ARG A 62 7.99 -3.02 8.42
N ALA A 63 6.89 -3.51 9.00
CA ALA A 63 6.77 -4.89 9.43
C ALA A 63 7.04 -5.88 8.28
N ARG A 64 6.63 -5.56 7.05
CA ARG A 64 6.91 -6.41 5.88
C ARG A 64 8.34 -6.29 5.35
N VAL A 65 9.00 -5.15 5.53
CA VAL A 65 10.43 -5.01 5.18
C VAL A 65 11.26 -5.91 6.08
N ASP A 66 10.93 -5.97 7.38
CA ASP A 66 11.67 -6.78 8.35
C ASP A 66 11.44 -8.30 8.17
N GLU A 67 10.40 -8.71 7.44
CA GLU A 67 10.11 -10.10 7.07
C GLU A 67 10.87 -10.58 5.82
N THR A 68 11.56 -9.69 5.10
CA THR A 68 12.29 -9.98 3.84
C THR A 68 13.79 -10.11 4.08
#